data_AF-A0A836TBY1-F1
#
_entry.id   AF-A0A836TBY1-F1
#
_cell.length_a   1.000
_cell.length_b   1.000
_cell.length_c   1.000
_cell.angle_alpha   90.00
_cell.angle_beta   90.00
_cell.angle_gamma   90.00
#
_symmetry.space_group_name_H-M   'P 1'
#
loop_
_entity.id
_entity.type
_entity.pdbx_description
1 polymer ?
#
loop_
_entity_poly.entity_id
_entity_poly.type
_entity_poly.pdbx_seq_one_letter_code
_entity_poly.pdbx_strand_id
1 'polypeptide(L)' 'MSDEDALIKKLLDKLDYLSKEDKNQIRNAIYYIIEKHKNQFRKSGEPYYIHPIESAIILA' A
#
# COMPACT_ATOMS: atom_id res chain seq x y z
N MET A 1 4.35 -3.35 -15.01
CA MET A 1 4.06 -2.68 -13.73
C MET A 1 4.14 -3.77 -12.67
N SER A 2 4.87 -3.56 -11.57
CA SER A 2 4.90 -4.58 -10.51
C SER A 2 3.55 -4.66 -9.80
N ASP A 3 3.25 -5.78 -9.12
CA ASP A 3 2.02 -5.91 -8.32
C ASP A 3 1.96 -4.87 -7.18
N GLU A 4 3.13 -4.47 -6.68
CA GLU A 4 3.30 -3.40 -5.69
C GLU A 4 2.88 -2.04 -6.24
N ASP A 5 3.34 -1.68 -7.45
CA ASP A 5 2.98 -0.42 -8.10
C ASP A 5 1.47 -0.33 -8.37
N ALA A 6 0.83 -1.46 -8.70
CA ALA A 6 -0.61 -1.51 -8.92
C ALA A 6 -1.41 -1.25 -7.64
N LEU A 7 -0.99 -1.84 -6.50
CA LEU A 7 -1.60 -1.60 -5.20
C LEU A 7 -1.42 -0.15 -4.73
N ILE A 8 -0.21 0.41 -4.88
CA ILE A 8 0.09 1.80 -4.55
C ILE A 8 -0.81 2.74 -5.35
N LYS A 9 -0.89 2.53 -6.67
CA LYS A 9 -1.73 3.35 -7.55
C LYS A 9 -3.21 3.28 -7.14
N LYS A 10 -3.73 2.07 -6.90
CA LYS A 10 -5.13 1.84 -6.49
C LYS A 10 -5.50 2.61 -5.22
N LEU A 11 -4.60 2.67 -4.23
CA LEU A 11 -4.81 3.47 -3.02
C LEU A 11 -4.71 4.97 -3.30
N LEU A 12 -3.66 5.43 -3.99
CA LEU A 12 -3.45 6.87 -4.23
C LEU A 12 -4.56 7.51 -5.07
N ASP A 13 -5.15 6.77 -6.02
CA ASP A 13 -6.27 7.23 -6.84
C ASP A 13 -7.54 7.48 -6.00
N LYS A 14 -7.73 6.77 -4.88
CA LYS A 14 -8.89 6.96 -3.98
C LYS A 14 -8.75 8.18 -3.07
N LEU A 15 -7.52 8.64 -2.87
CA LEU A 15 -7.18 9.69 -1.91
C LEU A 15 -7.23 11.09 -2.52
N ASP A 16 -7.99 11.30 -3.60
CA ASP A 16 -8.02 12.58 -4.34
C ASP A 16 -8.51 13.78 -3.55
N TYR A 17 -9.20 13.53 -2.43
CA TYR A 17 -9.62 14.55 -1.47
C TYR A 17 -8.48 15.05 -0.55
N LEU A 18 -7.32 14.39 -0.54
CA LEU A 18 -6.16 14.76 0.28
C LEU A 18 -5.19 15.69 -0.45
N SER A 19 -4.41 16.44 0.33
CA SER A 19 -3.35 17.29 -0.19
C SER A 19 -2.23 16.47 -0.82
N LYS A 20 -1.42 17.11 -1.68
CA LYS A 20 -0.23 16.47 -2.26
C LYS A 20 0.77 16.03 -1.19
N GLU A 21 0.90 16.80 -0.11
CA GLU A 21 1.76 16.50 1.04
C GLU A 21 1.33 15.19 1.70
N ASP A 22 0.03 15.06 2.02
CA ASP A 22 -0.53 13.86 2.65
C ASP A 22 -0.40 12.63 1.75
N LYS A 23 -0.70 12.78 0.45
CA LYS A 23 -0.50 11.70 -0.53
C LYS A 23 0.95 11.23 -0.60
N ASN A 24 1.91 12.14 -0.50
CA ASN A 24 3.34 11.79 -0.47
C ASN A 24 3.72 11.07 0.82
N GLN A 25 3.22 11.50 1.98
CA GLN A 25 3.45 10.80 3.25
C GLN A 25 2.88 9.38 3.21
N ILE A 26 1.66 9.20 2.68
CA ILE A 26 1.03 7.89 2.52
C ILE A 26 1.83 7.02 1.55
N ARG A 27 2.30 7.57 0.41
CA ARG A 27 3.18 6.83 -0.51
C ARG A 27 4.44 6.31 0.20
N ASN A 28 5.10 7.16 1.00
CA ASN A 28 6.29 6.76 1.75
C ASN A 28 5.98 5.68 2.79
N ALA A 29 4.82 5.75 3.46
CA ALA A 29 4.36 4.73 4.40
C ALA A 29 4.13 3.38 3.71
N ILE A 30 3.58 3.37 2.48
CA ILE A 30 3.40 2.13 1.71
C ILE A 30 4.75 1.49 1.38
N TYR A 31 5.73 2.26 0.89
CA TYR A 31 7.07 1.73 0.63
C TYR A 31 7.73 1.19 1.90
N TYR A 32 7.57 1.88 3.03
CA TYR A 32 8.06 1.41 4.33
C TYR A 32 7.45 0.06 4.71
N ILE A 33 6.13 -0.10 4.56
CA ILE A 33 5.42 -1.35 4.87
C ILE A 33 5.91 -2.49 3.95
N ILE A 34 6.03 -2.24 2.65
CA ILE A 34 6.55 -3.22 1.68
C ILE A 34 7.95 -3.67 2.11
N GLU A 35 8.85 -2.73 2.40
CA GLU A 35 10.23 -3.06 2.78
C GLU A 35 10.29 -3.90 4.07
N LYS A 36 9.52 -3.53 5.10
CA LYS A 36 9.51 -4.23 6.40
C LYS A 36 8.87 -5.61 6.33
N HIS A 37 7.95 -5.82 5.39
CA HIS A 37 7.23 -7.08 5.24
C HIS A 37 7.63 -7.89 3.98
N LYS A 38 8.67 -7.49 3.24
CA LYS A 38 9.08 -8.14 1.97
C LYS A 38 9.39 -9.63 2.07
N ASN A 39 9.79 -10.11 3.25
CA ASN A 39 10.10 -11.52 3.51
C ASN A 39 9.07 -12.18 4.45
N GLN A 40 7.93 -11.53 4.65
CA GLN A 40 6.85 -12.04 5.49
C GLN A 40 5.69 -12.48 4.61
N PHE A 41 5.13 -13.64 4.90
CA PHE A 41 4.06 -14.25 4.13
C PHE A 41 2.91 -14.62 5.05
N ARG A 42 1.68 -14.53 4.54
CA ARG A 42 0.50 -15.06 5.25
C ARG A 42 0.47 -16.59 5.14
N LYS A 43 -0.40 -17.23 5.91
CA LYS A 43 -0.61 -18.69 5.83
C LYS A 43 -1.02 -19.18 4.43
N SER A 44 -1.63 -18.31 3.63
CA SER A 44 -1.99 -18.53 2.22
C SER A 44 -0.80 -18.53 1.25
N GLY A 45 0.38 -18.06 1.69
CA GLY A 45 1.57 -17.88 0.85
C GLY A 45 1.67 -16.50 0.18
N GLU A 46 0.67 -15.62 0.32
CA GLU A 46 0.75 -14.27 -0.22
C GLU A 46 1.70 -13.37 0.60
N PRO A 47 2.41 -12.42 -0.03
CA PRO A 47 3.20 -11.41 0.68
C PRO A 47 2.35 -10.65 1.71
N TYR A 48 2.87 -10.49 2.92
CA TYR A 48 2.10 -9.96 4.04
C TYR A 48 1.68 -8.50 3.84
N TYR A 49 2.51 -7.68 3.18
CA TYR A 49 2.23 -6.25 2.95
C TYR A 49 0.94 -6.00 2.16
N ILE A 50 0.45 -6.98 1.39
CA ILE A 50 -0.80 -6.85 0.62
C ILE A 50 -1.98 -6.58 1.56
N HIS A 51 -2.04 -7.28 2.69
CA HIS A 51 -3.16 -7.18 3.64
C HIS A 51 -3.35 -5.77 4.25
N PRO A 52 -2.33 -5.12 4.86
CA PRO A 52 -2.48 -3.77 5.37
C PRO A 52 -2.77 -2.74 4.26
N ILE A 53 -2.23 -2.92 3.04
CA ILE A 53 -2.52 -2.00 1.93
C ILE A 53 -3.97 -2.14 1.44
N GLU A 54 -4.49 -3.36 1.28
CA GLU A 54 -5.90 -3.59 0.94
C GLU A 54 -6.84 -3.07 2.03
N SER A 55 -6.45 -3.19 3.31
CA SER A 55 -7.20 -2.58 4.41
C SER A 55 -7.26 -1.05 4.28
N ALA A 56 -6.15 -0.40 3.92
CA ALA A 56 -6.12 1.04 3.67
C ALA A 56 -6.95 1.45 2.44
N ILE A 57 -7.00 0.63 1.39
CA ILE A 57 -7.85 0.83 0.20
C ILE A 57 -9.34 0.81 0.56
N ILE A 58 -9.74 -0.04 1.52
CA ILE A 58 -11.13 -0.12 2.00
C ILE A 58 -11.51 1.13 2.82
N LEU A 59 -10.56 1.70 3.56
CA LEU A 59 -10.77 2.90 4.36
C LEU A 59 -10.78 4.21 3.53
N ALA A 60 -10.17 4.20 2.35
CA ALA A 60 -10.03 5.34 1.44
C ALA A 60 -11.23 5.50 0.48
#